data_AF-A0A0N4UMG2-F1
#
_entry.id   AF-A0A0N4UMG2-F1
#
_cell.length_a   1.000
_cell.length_b   1.000
_cell.length_c   1.000
_cell.angle_alpha   90.00
_cell.angle_beta   90.00
_cell.angle_gamma   90.00
#
_symmetry.space_group_name_H-M   'P 1'
#
loop_
_entity.id
_entity.type
_entity.pdbx_description
1 polymer ?
#
loop_
_entity_poly.entity_id
_entity_poly.type
_entity_poly.pdbx_seq_one_letter_code
_entity_poly.pdbx_strand_id
1 'polypeptide(L)'
;MILYSNCISYKDLYLNVTIRSSALEFYFQICFEIYTMDGRVPKLLSCGHTFCHQCIMSLNNDHIRARKCPTCRIPFFFLSESNFATNYSLLG
;
A
#
# COMPACT_ATOMS: atom_id res chain seq x y z
N MET A 1 8.03 -8.58 18.35
CA MET A 1 8.38 -7.76 17.17
C MET A 1 7.36 -8.08 16.10
N ILE A 2 6.51 -7.13 15.71
CA ILE A 2 5.46 -7.39 14.72
C ILE A 2 6.11 -7.42 13.33
N LEU A 3 6.50 -8.61 12.86
CA LEU A 3 7.17 -8.89 11.59
C LEU A 3 6.17 -9.14 10.45
N TYR A 4 5.13 -8.33 10.31
CA TYR A 4 4.21 -8.55 9.20
C TYR A 4 4.79 -7.92 7.93
N SER A 5 5.59 -8.70 7.20
CA SER A 5 6.00 -8.47 5.80
C SER A 5 4.81 -8.60 4.84
N ASN A 6 3.60 -8.19 5.25
CA ASN A 6 2.40 -8.32 4.44
C ASN A 6 2.02 -6.97 3.83
N CYS A 7 1.32 -7.01 2.71
CA CYS A 7 0.70 -5.86 2.07
C CYS A 7 -0.41 -5.33 2.96
N ILE A 8 -0.05 -4.48 3.92
CA ILE A 8 -0.94 -3.78 4.83
C ILE A 8 -0.39 -2.40 5.13
N SER A 9 -1.29 -1.44 5.31
CA SER A 9 -0.97 -0.14 5.88
C SER A 9 -0.43 -0.36 7.30
N TYR A 10 0.83 0.00 7.56
CA TYR A 10 1.45 -0.16 8.89
C TYR A 10 0.63 0.48 10.03
N LYS A 11 -0.20 1.50 9.72
CA LYS A 11 -1.12 2.11 10.69
C LYS A 11 -2.40 1.31 10.93
N ASP A 12 -2.81 0.47 9.99
CA ASP A 12 -4.05 -0.31 10.10
C ASP A 12 -3.88 -1.43 11.14
N LEU A 13 -2.67 -1.97 11.33
CA LEU A 13 -2.40 -2.92 12.41
C LEU A 13 -2.71 -2.36 13.82
N TYR A 14 -2.54 -1.06 14.04
CA TYR A 14 -2.89 -0.42 15.32
C TYR A 14 -4.39 -0.06 15.41
N LEU A 15 -5.10 0.03 14.29
CA LEU A 15 -6.51 0.41 14.22
C LEU A 15 -7.46 -0.79 14.07
N ASN A 16 -6.96 -1.96 13.69
CA ASN A 16 -7.72 -3.21 13.55
C ASN A 16 -8.33 -3.70 14.88
N VAL A 17 -8.05 -3.03 16.02
CA VAL A 17 -8.66 -3.35 17.31
C VAL A 17 -9.93 -2.53 17.59
N THR A 18 -10.26 -1.44 16.87
CA THR A 18 -11.33 -0.54 17.38
C THR A 18 -12.21 0.30 16.44
N ILE A 19 -12.18 0.21 15.09
CA ILE A 19 -12.95 1.18 14.26
C ILE A 19 -14.14 0.59 13.49
N ARG A 20 -15.31 1.22 13.74
CA ARG A 20 -16.68 0.96 13.28
C ARG A 20 -16.86 1.12 11.75
N SER A 21 -17.96 0.54 11.28
CA SER A 21 -18.33 0.10 9.93
C SER A 21 -18.24 1.07 8.73
N SER A 22 -17.70 2.29 8.83
CA SER A 22 -17.63 3.23 7.69
C SER A 22 -16.24 3.37 7.04
N ALA A 23 -15.19 2.77 7.62
CA ALA A 23 -13.85 2.76 7.03
C ALA A 23 -13.61 1.60 6.03
N LEU A 24 -14.59 0.69 5.89
CA LEU A 24 -14.47 -0.55 5.09
C LEU A 24 -14.29 -0.31 3.59
N GLU A 25 -14.86 0.75 3.02
CA GLU A 25 -14.88 0.94 1.56
C GLU A 25 -13.49 1.12 0.93
N PHE A 26 -12.48 1.54 1.70
CA PHE A 26 -11.13 1.77 1.18
C PHE A 26 -10.16 0.60 1.42
N TYR A 27 -10.45 -0.24 2.41
CA TYR A 27 -9.62 -1.40 2.77
C TYR A 27 -9.63 -2.49 1.68
N PHE A 28 -10.69 -2.53 0.86
CA PHE A 28 -10.87 -3.53 -0.19
C PHE A 28 -9.82 -3.53 -1.31
N GLN A 29 -8.98 -2.49 -1.44
CA GLN A 29 -7.99 -2.41 -2.52
C GLN A 29 -6.62 -3.02 -2.19
N ILE A 30 -6.41 -3.44 -0.94
CA ILE A 30 -5.13 -3.98 -0.48
C ILE A 30 -5.25 -5.52 -0.32
N CYS A 31 -4.21 -6.27 -0.68
CA CYS A 31 -4.30 -7.73 -0.80
C CYS A 31 -3.97 -8.53 0.47
N PHE A 32 -3.35 -7.94 1.50
CA PHE A 32 -2.92 -8.64 2.73
C PHE A 32 -1.85 -9.73 2.55
N GLU A 33 -1.37 -9.94 1.33
CA GLU A 33 -0.39 -10.97 0.98
C GLU A 33 1.01 -10.64 1.47
N ILE A 34 1.80 -11.67 1.77
CA ILE A 34 3.22 -11.55 2.08
C ILE A 34 3.96 -10.92 0.90
N TYR A 35 4.88 -10.01 1.19
CA TYR A 35 5.76 -9.39 0.22
C TYR A 35 6.77 -10.40 -0.31
N THR A 36 6.91 -10.45 -1.63
CA THR A 36 7.82 -11.35 -2.34
C THR A 36 8.48 -10.63 -3.50
N MET A 37 9.67 -11.08 -3.90
CA MET A 37 10.39 -10.50 -5.05
C MET A 37 9.68 -10.74 -6.39
N ASP A 38 8.94 -11.85 -6.51
CA ASP A 38 8.40 -12.27 -7.82
C ASP A 38 6.93 -11.91 -8.03
N GLY A 39 6.18 -11.61 -6.97
CA GLY A 39 4.71 -11.46 -7.08
C GLY A 39 4.09 -10.37 -6.22
N ARG A 40 4.73 -9.97 -5.12
CA ARG A 40 4.21 -8.96 -4.19
C ARG A 40 5.32 -8.00 -3.78
N VAL A 41 5.97 -7.38 -4.77
CA VAL A 41 7.13 -6.52 -4.50
C VAL A 41 6.69 -5.32 -3.65
N PRO A 42 7.27 -5.08 -2.47
CA PRO A 42 6.93 -3.94 -1.63
C PRO A 42 7.46 -2.64 -2.23
N LYS A 43 6.58 -1.67 -2.48
CA LYS A 43 6.86 -0.41 -3.15
C LYS A 43 6.51 0.78 -2.27
N LEU A 44 7.45 1.72 -2.15
CA LEU A 44 7.31 2.95 -1.36
C LEU A 44 6.57 4.02 -2.15
N LEU A 45 5.52 4.58 -1.54
CA LEU A 45 4.95 5.85 -1.96
C LEU A 45 5.82 7.01 -1.45
N SER A 46 5.66 8.20 -2.05
CA SER A 46 6.35 9.43 -1.63
C SER A 46 6.06 9.83 -0.17
N CYS A 47 4.96 9.36 0.40
CA CYS A 47 4.62 9.57 1.81
C CYS A 47 5.30 8.60 2.79
N GLY A 48 6.07 7.62 2.29
CA GLY A 48 6.79 6.62 3.09
C GLY A 48 6.00 5.34 3.41
N HIS A 49 4.70 5.27 3.08
CA HIS A 49 3.93 4.02 3.24
C HIS A 49 4.26 3.03 2.11
N THR A 50 4.22 1.73 2.44
CA THR A 50 4.55 0.65 1.52
C THR A 50 3.33 -0.19 1.19
N PHE A 51 3.18 -0.53 -0.09
CA PHE A 51 2.17 -1.46 -0.60
C PHE A 51 2.80 -2.34 -1.67
N CYS A 52 2.21 -3.51 -1.97
CA CYS A 52 2.73 -4.32 -3.06
C CYS A 52 2.50 -3.63 -4.41
N HIS A 53 3.38 -3.89 -5.37
CA HIS A 53 3.31 -3.28 -6.69
C HIS A 53 1.92 -3.43 -7.33
N GLN A 54 1.33 -4.64 -7.28
CA GLN A 54 0.00 -4.92 -7.83
C GLN A 54 -1.09 -4.08 -7.17
N CYS A 55 -1.05 -3.88 -5.86
CA CYS A 55 -2.01 -3.00 -5.18
C CYS A 55 -1.88 -1.56 -5.66
N ILE A 56 -0.65 -1.05 -5.85
CA ILE A 56 -0.44 0.30 -6.40
C ILE A 56 -0.96 0.40 -7.83
N MET A 57 -0.72 -0.63 -8.66
CA MET A 57 -1.22 -0.67 -10.05
C MET A 57 -2.76 -0.69 -10.10
N SER A 58 -3.40 -1.43 -9.20
CA SER A 58 -4.87 -1.44 -9.08
C SER A 58 -5.47 -0.10 -8.66
N LEU A 59 -4.67 0.80 -8.08
CA LEU A 59 -5.10 2.17 -7.82
C LEU A 59 -5.11 3.02 -9.09
N ASN A 60 -4.51 2.59 -10.20
CA ASN A 60 -4.54 3.32 -11.46
C ASN A 60 -5.89 3.10 -12.16
N ASN A 61 -6.68 4.17 -12.31
CA ASN A 61 -7.95 4.17 -13.04
C ASN A 61 -7.91 5.34 -14.03
N ASP A 62 -8.22 5.13 -15.30
CA ASP A 62 -7.67 5.84 -16.47
C ASP A 62 -7.89 7.37 -16.61
N HIS A 63 -8.41 8.06 -15.60
CA HIS A 63 -8.74 9.49 -15.69
C HIS A 63 -7.99 10.40 -14.70
N ILE A 64 -7.31 9.85 -13.69
CA ILE A 64 -6.68 10.67 -12.64
C ILE A 64 -5.27 10.16 -12.31
N ARG A 65 -4.25 10.98 -12.60
CA ARG A 65 -2.83 10.71 -12.25
C ARG A 65 -2.53 10.87 -10.76
N ALA A 66 -3.28 11.73 -10.08
CA ALA A 66 -3.13 11.97 -8.65
C ALA A 66 -3.98 10.96 -7.85
N ARG A 67 -3.32 10.16 -7.02
CA ARG A 67 -3.95 9.17 -6.14
C ARG A 67 -3.70 9.54 -4.70
N LYS A 68 -4.58 9.11 -3.79
CA LYS A 68 -4.38 9.32 -2.35
C LYS A 68 -3.83 8.05 -1.75
N CYS A 69 -2.79 8.17 -0.92
CA CYS A 69 -2.28 7.05 -0.14
C CYS A 69 -3.44 6.43 0.68
N PRO A 70 -3.69 5.11 0.61
CA PRO A 70 -4.73 4.46 1.39
C PRO A 70 -4.61 4.69 2.90
N THR A 71 -3.37 4.85 3.40
CA THR A 71 -3.09 5.07 4.83
C THR A 71 -3.25 6.52 5.27
N CYS A 72 -2.55 7.45 4.63
CA CYS A 72 -2.46 8.84 5.11
C CYS A 72 -3.18 9.86 4.24
N ARG A 73 -3.75 9.43 3.11
CA ARG A 73 -4.44 10.26 2.11
C ARG A 73 -3.59 11.36 1.46
N ILE A 74 -2.29 11.44 1.77
CA ILE A 74 -1.35 12.31 1.06
C ILE A 74 -1.38 11.94 -0.42
N PRO A 75 -1.54 12.93 -1.32
CA PRO A 75 -1.56 12.68 -2.74
C PRO A 75 -0.17 12.20 -3.22
N PHE A 76 -0.17 11.24 -4.13
CA PHE A 76 1.00 10.81 -4.88
C PHE A 76 0.66 10.79 -6.37
N PHE A 77 1.67 11.03 -7.21
CA PHE A 77 1.50 11.07 -8.65
C PHE A 77 1.97 9.76 -9.27
N PHE A 78 1.10 9.15 -10.05
CA PHE A 78 1.43 7.99 -10.86
C PHE A 78 2.12 8.48 -12.14
N LEU A 79 3.45 8.67 -12.06
CA LEU A 79 4.25 9.15 -13.18
C LEU A 79 4.77 8.00 -14.06
N SER A 80 5.19 6.90 -13.42
CA SER A 80 5.53 5.62 -14.07
C SER A 80 5.54 4.49 -13.05
N GLU A 81 5.51 3.23 -13.49
CA GLU A 81 5.65 2.05 -12.63
C GLU A 81 6.96 2.03 -11.84
N SER A 82 8.03 2.58 -12.42
CA SER A 82 9.38 2.61 -11.84
C SER A 82 9.56 3.68 -10.75
N ASN A 83 8.61 4.61 -10.60
CA ASN A 83 8.74 5.73 -9.66
C ASN A 83 8.64 5.32 -8.19
N PHE A 84 8.17 4.11 -7.91
CA PHE A 84 8.06 3.61 -6.56
C PHE A 84 9.29 2.75 -6.23
N ALA A 85 10.13 3.25 -5.33
CA ALA A 85 11.30 2.52 -4.87
C ALA A 85 10.89 1.22 -4.17
N THR A 86 11.62 0.13 -4.38
CA THR A 86 11.38 -1.13 -3.66
C THR A 86 11.86 -1.00 -2.21
N ASN A 87 11.02 -1.38 -1.25
CA ASN A 87 11.41 -1.45 0.15
C ASN A 87 12.03 -2.83 0.46
N TYR A 88 13.32 -2.99 0.19
CA TYR A 88 14.03 -4.26 0.39
C TYR A 88 14.03 -4.76 1.83
N SER A 89 13.86 -3.86 2.82
CA SER A 89 13.79 -4.23 4.24
C SER A 89 12.59 -5.11 4.60
N LEU A 90 11.59 -5.22 3.71
CA LEU A 90 10.39 -6.05 3.90
C LEU A 90 10.47 -7.42 3.19
N LEU A 91 11.59 -7.71 2.54
CA LEU A 91 11.82 -8.96 1.79
C LEU A 91 12.73 -9.94 2.55
N GLY A 92 12.76 -9.85 3.89
CA GLY A 92 13.56 -10.68 4.79
C GLY A 92 12.85 -11.94 5.26
#